data_AF-A0A2E3NLM8-F1
#
_entry.id   AF-A0A2E3NLM8-F1
#
_cell.length_a   1.000
_cell.length_b   1.000
_cell.length_c   1.000
_cell.angle_alpha   90.00
_cell.angle_beta   90.00
_cell.angle_gamma   90.00
#
_symmetry.space_group_name_H-M   'P 1'
#
loop_
_entity.id
_entity.type
_entity.pdbx_description
1 polymer ?
#
loop_
_entity_poly.entity_id
_entity_poly.type
_entity_poly.pdbx_seq_one_letter_code
_entity_poly.pdbx_strand_id
1 'polypeptide(L)'
;MRFYRALLISVLLSLAVTPAFAGSTSLDFVADGDSRFFDLFSDAFAQLDQGYGGNPAADGYFRVSTEGPTPGVGVEADFDAFSPTIFDELGQGPSVFESEDGWIDIGAIVWDDATGDVTTLVLDFQEFVAFDDTALNFQPNQYLGYQTILSNVSGTVYETAGTIEGIFLAADVTFSYRGGAVEYAGTILFQGDRFALFVADDPVYGFNPYRIAWDVEGVVANVPEPRAGIAIALLAGAALTKRRPRLA
;
A
#
# COMPACT_ATOMS: atom_id res chain seq x y z
N MET A 1 -37.28 -71.65 14.16
CA MET A 1 -36.98 -70.26 14.56
C MET A 1 -35.48 -70.05 14.49
N ARG A 2 -34.98 -69.35 13.45
CA ARG A 2 -33.57 -68.94 13.33
C ARG A 2 -33.57 -67.45 13.00
N PHE A 3 -33.25 -66.63 13.99
CA PHE A 3 -33.11 -65.19 13.84
C PHE A 3 -31.72 -64.89 13.29
N TYR A 4 -31.63 -64.44 12.03
CA TYR A 4 -30.43 -63.82 11.50
C TYR A 4 -30.33 -62.40 12.06
N ARG A 5 -29.37 -62.18 12.96
CA ARG A 5 -29.02 -60.85 13.46
C ARG A 5 -28.22 -60.12 12.37
N ALA A 6 -28.85 -59.16 11.71
CA ALA A 6 -28.16 -58.20 10.86
C ALA A 6 -27.43 -57.19 11.76
N LEU A 7 -26.10 -57.20 11.72
CA LEU A 7 -25.24 -56.23 12.37
C LEU A 7 -25.06 -55.06 11.38
N LEU A 8 -25.79 -53.96 11.59
CA LEU A 8 -25.56 -52.70 10.87
C LEU A 8 -24.42 -51.96 11.57
N ILE A 9 -23.25 -51.88 10.94
CA ILE A 9 -22.16 -51.01 11.37
C ILE A 9 -22.38 -49.67 10.68
N SER A 10 -23.02 -48.73 11.39
CA SER A 10 -23.09 -47.33 10.98
C SER A 10 -21.78 -46.65 11.38
N VAL A 11 -20.84 -46.51 10.44
CA VAL A 11 -19.68 -45.63 10.60
C VAL A 11 -20.19 -44.19 10.42
N LEU A 12 -20.49 -43.52 11.53
CA LEU A 12 -20.64 -42.07 11.53
C LEU A 12 -19.25 -41.46 11.30
N LEU A 13 -18.99 -41.02 10.07
CA LEU A 13 -17.91 -40.07 9.78
C LEU A 13 -18.35 -38.73 10.39
N SER A 14 -17.94 -38.49 11.63
CA SER A 14 -17.95 -37.14 12.19
C SER A 14 -16.86 -36.35 11.45
N LEU A 15 -17.26 -35.70 10.35
CA LEU A 15 -16.51 -34.57 9.80
C LEU A 15 -16.39 -33.55 10.93
N ALA A 16 -15.22 -33.52 11.56
CA ALA A 16 -14.86 -32.46 12.47
C ALA A 16 -14.85 -31.17 11.64
N VAL A 17 -15.92 -30.39 11.75
CA VAL A 17 -15.93 -28.99 11.33
C VAL A 17 -14.98 -28.31 12.29
N THR A 18 -13.70 -28.22 11.93
CA THR A 18 -12.80 -27.28 12.60
C THR A 18 -13.38 -25.90 12.32
N PRO A 19 -13.69 -25.10 13.35
CA PRO A 19 -14.05 -23.71 13.10
C PRO A 19 -12.92 -23.11 12.26
N ALA A 20 -13.26 -22.48 11.15
CA ALA A 20 -12.31 -21.68 10.40
C ALA A 20 -11.87 -20.56 11.35
N PHE A 21 -10.65 -20.69 11.88
CA PHE A 21 -10.03 -19.61 12.60
C PHE A 21 -9.57 -18.60 11.55
N ALA A 22 -9.79 -17.33 11.86
CA ALA A 22 -9.26 -16.25 11.06
C ALA A 22 -8.01 -15.75 11.79
N GLY A 23 -6.88 -15.78 11.11
CA GLY A 23 -5.66 -15.14 11.57
C GLY A 23 -5.74 -13.65 11.32
N SER A 24 -5.05 -12.87 12.14
CA SER A 24 -4.94 -11.42 11.96
C SER A 24 -3.63 -10.89 12.52
N THR A 25 -3.08 -9.86 11.88
CA THR A 25 -1.95 -9.08 12.41
C THR A 25 -2.12 -7.60 12.06
N SER A 26 -1.61 -6.71 12.92
CA SER A 26 -1.36 -5.32 12.53
C SER A 26 -0.25 -5.29 11.48
N LEU A 27 -0.11 -4.16 10.79
CA LEU A 27 0.96 -3.92 9.81
C LEU A 27 1.74 -2.70 10.27
N ASP A 28 3.05 -2.83 10.28
CA ASP A 28 3.99 -1.73 10.51
C ASP A 28 4.83 -1.59 9.24
N PHE A 29 4.88 -0.41 8.63
CA PHE A 29 5.68 -0.18 7.43
C PHE A 29 6.95 0.60 7.76
N VAL A 30 8.01 0.30 7.03
CA VAL A 30 9.20 1.14 6.91
C VAL A 30 9.40 1.45 5.45
N ALA A 31 9.13 2.68 5.04
CA ALA A 31 9.30 3.12 3.66
C ALA A 31 10.78 3.26 3.30
N ASP A 32 11.14 2.96 2.06
CA ASP A 32 12.49 3.14 1.55
C ASP A 32 12.78 4.63 1.34
N GLY A 33 14.03 5.04 1.55
CA GLY A 33 14.44 6.44 1.47
C GLY A 33 14.18 7.12 0.12
N ASP A 34 14.11 6.38 -0.99
CA ASP A 34 13.79 6.94 -2.30
C ASP A 34 12.28 6.99 -2.62
N SER A 35 11.42 6.71 -1.63
CA SER A 35 9.96 6.87 -1.76
C SER A 35 9.59 8.33 -1.95
N ARG A 36 8.62 8.60 -2.83
CA ARG A 36 8.31 9.93 -3.33
C ARG A 36 6.82 10.25 -3.29
N PHE A 37 6.53 11.52 -3.02
CA PHE A 37 5.22 12.14 -3.18
C PHE A 37 5.34 13.28 -4.20
N PHE A 38 4.41 13.37 -5.14
CA PHE A 38 4.40 14.37 -6.20
C PHE A 38 3.14 15.22 -6.11
N ASP A 39 3.28 16.54 -6.20
CA ASP A 39 2.23 17.49 -6.56
C ASP A 39 2.62 18.16 -7.89
N LEU A 40 2.24 17.52 -8.98
CA LEU A 40 2.61 17.95 -10.33
C LEU A 40 1.84 19.20 -10.78
N PHE A 41 0.76 19.58 -10.07
CA PHE A 41 0.10 20.87 -10.31
C PHE A 41 1.00 22.04 -9.88
N SER A 42 1.73 21.85 -8.78
CA SER A 42 2.66 22.83 -8.20
C SER A 42 4.10 22.68 -8.71
N ASP A 43 4.37 21.75 -9.64
CA ASP A 43 5.73 21.38 -10.08
C ASP A 43 6.61 20.91 -8.91
N ALA A 44 6.01 20.18 -7.97
CA ALA A 44 6.62 19.82 -6.70
C ALA A 44 6.73 18.30 -6.52
N PHE A 45 7.78 17.86 -5.85
CA PHE A 45 7.89 16.52 -5.28
C PHE A 45 8.58 16.57 -3.91
N ALA A 46 8.30 15.60 -3.06
CA ALA A 46 9.07 15.30 -1.86
C ALA A 46 9.61 13.89 -2.00
N GLN A 47 10.77 13.64 -1.41
CA GLN A 47 11.36 12.31 -1.29
C GLN A 47 11.64 12.11 0.20
N LEU A 48 11.42 10.90 0.70
CA LEU A 48 11.99 10.51 2.00
C LEU A 48 13.51 10.70 1.96
N ASP A 49 14.18 10.74 3.10
CA ASP A 49 15.63 10.88 3.20
C ASP A 49 16.25 12.17 2.63
N GLN A 50 15.43 13.10 2.13
CA GLN A 50 15.86 14.35 1.53
C GLN A 50 15.50 15.52 2.44
N GLY A 51 16.45 15.77 3.34
CA GLY A 51 16.45 16.90 4.24
C GLY A 51 16.06 18.23 3.58
N TYR A 52 15.30 19.03 4.31
CA TYR A 52 14.68 20.26 3.83
C TYR A 52 14.88 21.44 4.77
N GLY A 53 15.10 22.63 4.21
CA GLY A 53 15.28 23.86 4.99
C GLY A 53 16.51 23.82 5.90
N GLY A 54 17.51 23.01 5.53
CA GLY A 54 18.70 22.73 6.35
C GLY A 54 18.46 21.77 7.53
N ASN A 55 17.27 21.17 7.65
CA ASN A 55 16.99 20.10 8.59
C ASN A 55 17.07 18.74 7.86
N PRO A 56 18.04 17.86 8.19
CA PRO A 56 18.12 16.52 7.59
C PRO A 56 16.98 15.59 8.02
N ALA A 57 16.19 15.97 9.03
CA ALA A 57 15.03 15.23 9.51
C ALA A 57 13.72 15.98 9.21
N ALA A 58 13.64 16.56 8.01
CA ALA A 58 12.39 17.02 7.45
C ALA A 58 12.44 16.80 5.94
N ASP A 59 11.34 16.34 5.36
CA ASP A 59 11.23 16.03 3.95
C ASP A 59 10.24 17.00 3.30
N GLY A 60 10.75 18.06 2.68
CA GLY A 60 9.93 19.11 2.09
C GLY A 60 9.78 19.00 0.58
N TYR A 61 9.17 20.01 -0.02
CA TYR A 61 8.97 20.07 -1.46
C TYR A 61 10.22 20.58 -2.20
N PHE A 62 10.52 19.92 -3.31
CA PHE A 62 11.54 20.26 -4.31
C PHE A 62 10.89 20.39 -5.70
N ARG A 63 11.53 21.09 -6.61
CA ARG A 63 11.00 21.29 -7.98
C ARG A 63 11.25 20.09 -8.89
N VAL A 64 10.19 19.59 -9.51
CA VAL A 64 10.28 18.50 -10.51
C VAL A 64 10.99 19.00 -11.78
N SER A 65 10.63 20.19 -12.27
CA SER A 65 11.17 20.74 -13.52
C SER A 65 12.69 21.02 -13.53
N THR A 66 13.33 21.01 -12.36
CA THR A 66 14.78 21.19 -12.24
C THR A 66 15.54 19.98 -12.79
N GLU A 67 14.99 18.77 -12.68
CA GLU A 67 15.62 17.51 -13.09
C GLU A 67 15.45 17.17 -14.58
N GLY A 68 14.42 17.72 -15.22
CA GLY A 68 14.13 17.42 -16.62
C GLY A 68 12.63 17.41 -16.91
N PRO A 69 12.14 16.55 -17.84
CA PRO A 69 10.73 16.50 -18.15
C PRO A 69 9.93 16.01 -16.94
N THR A 70 8.84 16.72 -16.64
CA THR A 70 7.87 16.30 -15.62
C THR A 70 7.33 14.90 -15.95
N PRO A 71 7.30 13.96 -14.98
CA PRO A 71 6.69 12.64 -15.17
C PRO A 71 5.26 12.74 -15.71
N GLY A 72 4.89 11.82 -16.61
CA GLY A 72 3.54 11.73 -17.14
C GLY A 72 2.57 11.11 -16.13
N VAL A 73 1.45 11.78 -15.85
CA VAL A 73 0.38 11.23 -14.99
C VAL A 73 -0.19 9.95 -15.61
N GLY A 74 -0.50 8.96 -14.77
CA GLY A 74 -1.01 7.66 -15.22
C GLY A 74 0.03 6.76 -15.90
N VAL A 75 1.30 7.18 -15.91
CA VAL A 75 2.42 6.41 -16.48
C VAL A 75 3.39 6.06 -15.36
N GLU A 76 3.10 4.97 -14.64
CA GLU A 76 3.95 4.40 -13.57
C GLU A 76 5.45 4.41 -13.93
N ALA A 77 5.78 3.93 -15.13
CA ALA A 77 7.17 3.87 -15.60
C ALA A 77 7.89 5.23 -15.67
N ASP A 78 7.17 6.35 -15.80
CA ASP A 78 7.78 7.69 -15.78
C ASP A 78 8.15 8.10 -14.34
N PHE A 79 7.38 7.68 -13.34
CA PHE A 79 7.68 7.90 -11.92
C PHE A 79 8.84 7.01 -11.45
N ASP A 80 8.84 5.73 -11.81
CA ASP A 80 9.96 4.81 -11.54
C ASP A 80 11.27 5.32 -12.15
N ALA A 81 11.20 5.93 -13.33
CA ALA A 81 12.36 6.45 -14.05
C ALA A 81 12.82 7.82 -13.53
N PHE A 82 12.01 8.51 -12.72
CA PHE A 82 12.36 9.82 -12.16
C PHE A 82 13.41 9.66 -11.05
N SER A 83 14.68 9.88 -11.39
CA SER A 83 15.82 9.74 -10.47
C SER A 83 16.47 11.12 -10.26
N PRO A 84 16.00 11.91 -9.27
CA PRO A 84 16.47 13.27 -9.06
C PRO A 84 17.93 13.31 -8.59
N THR A 85 18.68 14.27 -9.10
CA THR A 85 20.08 14.56 -8.73
C THR A 85 20.30 15.97 -8.17
N ILE A 86 19.31 16.84 -8.29
CA ILE A 86 19.24 18.23 -7.83
C ILE A 86 17.94 18.40 -7.05
N PHE A 87 18.09 18.80 -5.79
CA PHE A 87 16.99 19.07 -4.87
C PHE A 87 16.83 20.59 -4.70
N ASP A 88 16.16 21.24 -5.66
CA ASP A 88 15.87 22.68 -5.61
C ASP A 88 14.62 22.94 -4.76
N GLU A 89 14.83 23.35 -3.50
CA GLU A 89 13.78 23.56 -2.50
C GLU A 89 12.68 24.53 -3.00
N LEU A 90 11.44 24.06 -2.95
CA LEU A 90 10.26 24.87 -3.23
C LEU A 90 9.86 25.66 -1.98
N GLY A 91 10.59 26.74 -1.70
CA GLY A 91 10.24 27.69 -0.64
C GLY A 91 10.54 27.19 0.78
N GLN A 92 9.67 27.53 1.73
CA GLN A 92 9.70 27.08 3.12
C GLN A 92 8.32 26.52 3.47
N GLY A 93 8.26 25.39 4.19
CA GLY A 93 7.01 24.67 4.46
C GLY A 93 7.17 23.58 5.52
N PRO A 94 6.07 22.90 5.89
CA PRO A 94 6.10 21.75 6.77
C PRO A 94 6.77 20.54 6.08
N SER A 95 7.14 19.53 6.87
CA SER A 95 7.52 18.23 6.34
C SER A 95 6.32 17.58 5.67
N VAL A 96 6.52 17.03 4.47
CA VAL A 96 5.55 16.21 3.76
C VAL A 96 5.44 14.84 4.42
N PHE A 97 6.55 14.29 4.91
CA PHE A 97 6.60 13.05 5.66
C PHE A 97 6.92 13.37 7.13
N GLU A 98 5.93 13.34 8.01
CA GLU A 98 6.16 13.65 9.44
C GLU A 98 6.82 12.49 10.18
N SER A 99 6.62 11.27 9.68
CA SER A 99 7.23 10.04 10.16
C SER A 99 8.13 9.51 9.06
N GLU A 100 9.40 9.93 9.10
CA GLU A 100 10.42 9.84 8.02
C GLU A 100 10.71 8.44 7.47
N ASP A 101 10.17 7.39 8.07
CA ASP A 101 10.22 6.03 7.52
C ASP A 101 9.26 5.09 8.26
N GLY A 102 9.11 5.22 9.58
CA GLY A 102 8.34 4.29 10.41
C GLY A 102 6.84 4.59 10.52
N TRP A 103 6.01 3.81 9.82
CA TRP A 103 4.56 3.89 9.88
C TRP A 103 3.99 2.74 10.73
N ILE A 104 3.94 2.96 12.04
CA ILE A 104 3.51 1.98 13.02
C ILE A 104 1.98 1.91 13.04
N ASP A 105 1.43 0.69 13.08
CA ASP A 105 -0.01 0.44 13.12
C ASP A 105 -0.76 1.11 11.96
N ILE A 106 -0.17 1.10 10.76
CA ILE A 106 -0.78 1.67 9.56
C ILE A 106 -2.05 0.93 9.15
N GLY A 107 -2.27 -0.28 9.68
CA GLY A 107 -3.49 -1.01 9.49
C GLY A 107 -3.39 -2.47 9.91
N ALA A 108 -4.24 -3.31 9.32
CA ALA A 108 -4.31 -4.72 9.67
C ALA A 108 -4.72 -5.60 8.49
N ILE A 109 -4.27 -6.85 8.53
CA ILE A 109 -4.65 -7.90 7.60
C ILE A 109 -5.35 -9.04 8.35
N VAL A 110 -6.36 -9.62 7.72
CA VAL A 110 -7.11 -10.79 8.22
C VAL A 110 -7.18 -11.85 7.13
N TRP A 111 -6.90 -13.10 7.47
CA TRP A 111 -6.91 -14.23 6.53
C TRP A 111 -7.64 -15.44 7.12
N ASP A 112 -7.99 -16.41 6.26
CA ASP A 112 -8.50 -17.72 6.67
C ASP A 112 -7.31 -18.64 7.03
N ASP A 113 -7.21 -19.14 8.27
CA ASP A 113 -6.06 -19.95 8.71
C ASP A 113 -5.95 -21.29 7.98
N ALA A 114 -7.04 -21.80 7.39
CA ALA A 114 -7.02 -23.07 6.69
C ALA A 114 -6.48 -22.94 5.26
N THR A 115 -6.72 -21.81 4.59
CA THR A 115 -6.27 -21.59 3.20
C THR A 115 -5.14 -20.59 3.06
N GLY A 116 -4.97 -19.71 4.06
CA GLY A 116 -4.12 -18.52 3.99
C GLY A 116 -4.76 -17.37 3.21
N ASP A 117 -5.96 -17.52 2.64
CA ASP A 117 -6.55 -16.51 1.77
C ASP A 117 -6.87 -15.24 2.56
N VAL A 118 -6.43 -14.10 2.04
CA VAL A 118 -6.71 -12.79 2.64
C VAL A 118 -8.19 -12.46 2.46
N THR A 119 -8.86 -12.16 3.56
CA THR A 119 -10.29 -11.81 3.58
C THR A 119 -10.52 -10.32 3.81
N THR A 120 -9.61 -9.65 4.53
CA THR A 120 -9.70 -8.22 4.85
C THR A 120 -8.30 -7.61 4.86
N LEU A 121 -8.18 -6.41 4.28
CA LEU A 121 -7.05 -5.52 4.43
C LEU A 121 -7.59 -4.14 4.77
N VAL A 122 -7.05 -3.53 5.81
CA VAL A 122 -7.31 -2.14 6.20
C VAL A 122 -5.95 -1.44 6.25
N LEU A 123 -5.87 -0.26 5.66
CA LEU A 123 -4.70 0.62 5.71
C LEU A 123 -5.17 2.06 5.86
N ASP A 124 -4.41 2.88 6.57
CA ASP A 124 -4.67 4.29 6.78
C ASP A 124 -3.39 5.11 6.66
N PHE A 125 -3.19 5.73 5.49
CA PHE A 125 -2.03 6.57 5.23
C PHE A 125 -2.21 8.03 5.72
N GLN A 126 -3.38 8.37 6.29
CA GLN A 126 -3.73 9.76 6.58
C GLN A 126 -2.70 10.45 7.49
N GLU A 127 -2.17 9.73 8.48
CA GLU A 127 -1.25 10.26 9.48
C GLU A 127 0.23 10.27 9.05
N PHE A 128 0.56 9.68 7.89
CA PHE A 128 1.95 9.41 7.52
C PHE A 128 2.47 10.24 6.33
N VAL A 129 1.58 10.66 5.43
CA VAL A 129 1.95 11.40 4.21
C VAL A 129 1.06 12.62 4.05
N ALA A 130 1.69 13.79 3.94
CA ALA A 130 1.04 15.09 3.77
C ALA A 130 -0.07 15.38 4.81
N PHE A 131 0.19 15.00 6.08
CA PHE A 131 -0.74 15.13 7.20
C PHE A 131 -1.08 16.58 7.55
N ASP A 132 -0.11 17.49 7.44
CA ASP A 132 -0.25 18.87 7.89
C ASP A 132 -0.65 19.85 6.77
N ASP A 133 -1.97 19.99 6.59
CA ASP A 133 -2.60 21.02 5.76
C ASP A 133 -2.61 22.43 6.42
N THR A 134 -1.93 22.65 7.56
CA THR A 134 -1.90 23.99 8.21
C THR A 134 -1.22 25.03 7.33
N ALA A 135 -0.38 24.64 6.37
CA ALA A 135 0.15 25.54 5.32
C ALA A 135 -0.97 26.18 4.48
N LEU A 136 -2.14 25.54 4.38
CA LEU A 136 -3.33 26.04 3.69
C LEU A 136 -4.32 26.77 4.63
N ASN A 137 -3.93 26.99 5.90
CA ASN A 137 -4.67 27.78 6.89
C ASN A 137 -6.08 27.22 7.23
N PHE A 138 -6.26 25.89 7.11
CA PHE A 138 -7.51 25.23 7.48
C PHE A 138 -7.65 25.09 9.00
N GLN A 139 -8.90 25.15 9.49
CA GLN A 139 -9.19 25.14 10.93
C GLN A 139 -8.82 23.77 11.55
N PRO A 140 -8.33 23.72 12.80
CA PRO A 140 -7.78 22.52 13.47
C PRO A 140 -8.76 21.34 13.69
N ASN A 141 -9.99 21.41 13.17
CA ASN A 141 -11.00 20.34 13.20
C ASN A 141 -11.58 20.06 11.80
N GLN A 142 -10.93 20.55 10.75
CA GLN A 142 -11.21 20.25 9.35
C GLN A 142 -9.97 19.56 8.79
N TYR A 143 -9.66 18.38 9.31
CA TYR A 143 -8.65 17.52 8.71
C TYR A 143 -9.17 17.14 7.31
N LEU A 144 -8.55 17.73 6.29
CA LEU A 144 -8.85 17.48 4.87
C LEU A 144 -7.90 16.44 4.27
N GLY A 145 -7.16 15.70 5.11
CA GLY A 145 -6.24 14.65 4.69
C GLY A 145 -6.91 13.55 3.85
N TYR A 146 -6.09 12.64 3.35
CA TYR A 146 -6.57 11.56 2.50
C TYR A 146 -7.30 10.50 3.32
N GLN A 147 -8.50 10.15 2.90
CA GLN A 147 -9.13 8.90 3.33
C GLN A 147 -8.63 7.77 2.42
N THR A 148 -8.11 6.71 3.02
CA THR A 148 -7.71 5.49 2.30
C THR A 148 -8.90 4.54 2.13
N ILE A 149 -9.20 4.16 0.89
CA ILE A 149 -10.24 3.17 0.58
C ILE A 149 -9.58 2.04 -0.20
N LEU A 150 -9.74 0.81 0.27
CA LEU A 150 -9.22 -0.39 -0.38
C LEU A 150 -10.35 -1.18 -1.02
N SER A 151 -10.09 -1.76 -2.19
CA SER A 151 -11.02 -2.65 -2.88
C SER A 151 -10.28 -3.74 -3.63
N ASN A 152 -11.01 -4.75 -4.10
CA ASN A 152 -10.47 -5.89 -4.86
C ASN A 152 -9.28 -6.58 -4.16
N VAL A 153 -9.28 -6.60 -2.82
CA VAL A 153 -8.24 -7.24 -2.01
C VAL A 153 -8.20 -8.73 -2.34
N SER A 154 -7.04 -9.20 -2.80
CA SER A 154 -6.81 -10.60 -3.13
C SER A 154 -5.38 -10.99 -2.82
N GLY A 155 -5.19 -12.10 -2.12
CA GLY A 155 -3.86 -12.56 -1.76
C GLY A 155 -3.87 -13.71 -0.79
N THR A 156 -2.68 -14.08 -0.33
CA THR A 156 -2.45 -15.17 0.59
C THR A 156 -1.40 -14.76 1.63
N VAL A 157 -1.65 -15.10 2.89
CA VAL A 157 -0.66 -15.08 3.97
C VAL A 157 -0.11 -16.49 4.11
N TYR A 158 1.22 -16.62 4.09
CA TYR A 158 1.89 -17.89 4.35
C TYR A 158 2.28 -17.95 5.81
N GLU A 159 1.78 -18.96 6.52
CA GLU A 159 2.09 -19.17 7.93
C GLU A 159 2.70 -20.55 8.14
N THR A 160 3.68 -20.64 9.03
CA THR A 160 4.20 -21.91 9.56
C THR A 160 4.21 -21.86 11.07
N ALA A 161 3.38 -22.73 11.69
CA ALA A 161 3.32 -22.90 13.14
C ALA A 161 3.09 -21.60 13.95
N GLY A 162 2.11 -20.78 13.55
CA GLY A 162 1.79 -19.53 14.24
C GLY A 162 2.58 -18.31 13.77
N THR A 163 3.54 -18.50 12.85
CA THR A 163 4.46 -17.43 12.40
C THR A 163 4.22 -17.13 10.93
N ILE A 164 3.97 -15.86 10.61
CA ILE A 164 3.89 -15.38 9.22
C ILE A 164 5.29 -15.49 8.61
N GLU A 165 5.37 -16.14 7.44
CA GLU A 165 6.59 -16.31 6.65
C GLU A 165 6.57 -15.43 5.38
N GLY A 166 5.44 -14.76 5.10
CA GLY A 166 5.32 -13.77 4.03
C GLY A 166 3.86 -13.48 3.64
N ILE A 167 3.66 -12.32 3.02
CA ILE A 167 2.38 -11.82 2.54
C ILE A 167 2.46 -11.60 1.03
N PHE A 168 1.52 -12.17 0.28
CA PHE A 168 1.42 -11.97 -1.16
C PHE A 168 0.02 -11.53 -1.50
N LEU A 169 -0.17 -10.22 -1.69
CA LEU A 169 -1.48 -9.68 -1.97
C LEU A 169 -1.39 -8.49 -2.91
N ALA A 170 -2.51 -8.22 -3.57
CA ALA A 170 -2.75 -6.99 -4.30
C ALA A 170 -4.11 -6.43 -3.87
N ALA A 171 -4.21 -5.11 -3.85
CA ALA A 171 -5.48 -4.41 -3.67
C ALA A 171 -5.46 -3.11 -4.50
N ASP A 172 -6.63 -2.73 -4.99
CA ASP A 172 -6.82 -1.39 -5.53
C ASP A 172 -6.96 -0.42 -4.36
N VAL A 173 -6.32 0.74 -4.47
CA VAL A 173 -6.40 1.81 -3.46
C VAL A 173 -7.00 3.05 -4.09
N THR A 174 -7.80 3.77 -3.32
CA THR A 174 -8.30 5.10 -3.66
C THR A 174 -8.03 6.03 -2.50
N PHE A 175 -7.30 7.10 -2.76
CA PHE A 175 -7.14 8.21 -1.83
C PHE A 175 -8.17 9.28 -2.13
N SER A 176 -9.04 9.53 -1.16
CA SER A 176 -10.12 10.49 -1.24
C SER A 176 -9.74 11.74 -0.45
N TYR A 177 -9.49 12.85 -1.16
CA TYR A 177 -9.14 14.14 -0.59
C TYR A 177 -10.42 14.98 -0.35
N ARG A 178 -10.44 15.75 0.75
CA ARG A 178 -11.57 16.63 1.14
C ARG A 178 -12.93 15.91 1.24
N GLY A 179 -12.95 14.69 1.78
CA GLY A 179 -14.18 13.93 2.00
C GLY A 179 -14.87 13.49 0.71
N GLY A 180 -14.10 13.03 -0.28
CA GLY A 180 -14.61 12.50 -1.55
C GLY A 180 -14.71 13.54 -2.67
N ALA A 181 -14.16 14.73 -2.47
CA ALA A 181 -14.24 15.77 -3.49
C ALA A 181 -13.25 15.55 -4.62
N VAL A 182 -12.12 14.87 -4.38
CA VAL A 182 -11.13 14.48 -5.39
C VAL A 182 -10.63 13.09 -5.03
N GLU A 183 -10.61 12.17 -5.98
CA GLU A 183 -10.18 10.78 -5.79
C GLU A 183 -8.95 10.49 -6.64
N TYR A 184 -7.97 9.80 -6.06
CA TYR A 184 -6.78 9.33 -6.74
C TYR A 184 -6.73 7.80 -6.65
N ALA A 185 -6.81 7.12 -7.79
CA ALA A 185 -6.73 5.67 -7.86
C ALA A 185 -5.29 5.17 -7.97
N GLY A 186 -5.07 3.95 -7.48
CA GLY A 186 -3.78 3.28 -7.52
C GLY A 186 -3.87 1.81 -7.11
N THR A 187 -2.72 1.24 -6.80
CA THR A 187 -2.59 -0.15 -6.36
C THR A 187 -1.60 -0.25 -5.21
N ILE A 188 -1.88 -1.16 -4.28
CA ILE A 188 -0.88 -1.62 -3.31
C ILE A 188 -0.60 -3.11 -3.51
N LEU A 189 0.68 -3.46 -3.43
CA LEU A 189 1.20 -4.81 -3.62
C LEU A 189 2.03 -5.21 -2.42
N PHE A 190 1.91 -6.47 -2.00
CA PHE A 190 2.80 -7.08 -1.02
C PHE A 190 3.46 -8.29 -1.66
N GLN A 191 4.77 -8.42 -1.44
CA GLN A 191 5.56 -9.56 -1.89
C GLN A 191 6.51 -9.98 -0.78
N GLY A 192 6.05 -10.93 0.03
CA GLY A 192 6.80 -11.38 1.19
C GLY A 192 6.70 -10.41 2.35
N ASP A 193 7.83 -9.79 2.69
CA ASP A 193 7.95 -8.70 3.64
C ASP A 193 8.04 -7.33 2.96
N ARG A 194 7.94 -7.24 1.63
CA ARG A 194 8.01 -5.97 0.89
C ARG A 194 6.62 -5.47 0.52
N PHE A 195 6.46 -4.16 0.47
CA PHE A 195 5.29 -3.52 -0.12
C PHE A 195 5.68 -2.50 -1.20
N ALA A 196 4.75 -2.24 -2.10
CA ALA A 196 4.81 -1.14 -3.06
C ALA A 196 3.42 -0.51 -3.16
N LEU A 197 3.35 0.80 -3.00
CA LEU A 197 2.17 1.63 -3.14
C LEU A 197 2.39 2.60 -4.31
N PHE A 198 1.55 2.48 -5.31
CA PHE A 198 1.56 3.36 -6.46
C PHE A 198 0.19 4.00 -6.64
N VAL A 199 0.13 5.33 -6.58
CA VAL A 199 -1.09 6.12 -6.83
C VAL A 199 -0.73 7.20 -7.83
N ALA A 200 -1.36 7.25 -9.00
CA ALA A 200 -1.04 8.26 -10.02
C ALA A 200 -2.19 8.45 -11.00
N ASP A 201 -3.30 8.99 -10.51
CA ASP A 201 -4.47 9.28 -11.34
C ASP A 201 -4.55 10.77 -11.74
N ASP A 202 -5.25 11.08 -12.84
CA ASP A 202 -5.49 12.45 -13.34
C ASP A 202 -6.96 12.82 -13.12
N PRO A 203 -7.40 13.12 -11.87
CA PRO A 203 -8.79 13.45 -11.64
C PRO A 203 -9.16 14.74 -12.36
N VAL A 204 -10.13 14.65 -13.26
CA VAL A 204 -10.59 15.80 -14.05
C VAL A 204 -11.57 16.63 -13.22
N TYR A 205 -11.08 17.69 -12.58
CA TYR A 205 -11.90 18.69 -11.87
C TYR A 205 -11.71 20.10 -12.45
N GLY A 206 -12.77 20.65 -13.06
CA GLY A 206 -12.78 22.05 -13.49
C GLY A 206 -11.84 22.37 -14.66
N PHE A 207 -11.12 23.50 -14.57
CA PHE A 207 -10.34 24.07 -15.68
C PHE A 207 -8.88 23.60 -15.76
N ASN A 208 -8.34 22.97 -14.71
CA ASN A 208 -7.02 22.34 -14.71
C ASN A 208 -7.07 21.09 -13.81
N PRO A 209 -6.58 19.93 -14.26
CA PRO A 209 -6.49 18.75 -13.41
C PRO A 209 -5.51 19.01 -12.25
N TYR A 210 -5.94 18.70 -11.04
CA TYR A 210 -5.06 18.63 -9.87
C TYR A 210 -4.41 17.24 -9.88
N ARG A 211 -3.09 17.17 -9.66
CA ARG A 211 -2.28 16.00 -10.04
C ARG A 211 -1.36 15.61 -8.90
N ILE A 212 -1.73 14.54 -8.20
CA ILE A 212 -0.91 13.97 -7.14
C ILE A 212 -0.51 12.56 -7.53
N ALA A 213 0.74 12.20 -7.23
CA ALA A 213 1.21 10.84 -7.33
C ALA A 213 2.00 10.40 -6.10
N TRP A 214 1.86 9.14 -5.71
CA TRP A 214 2.61 8.49 -4.64
C TRP A 214 3.34 7.31 -5.26
N ASP A 215 4.63 7.23 -4.99
CA ASP A 215 5.51 6.17 -5.44
C ASP A 215 6.34 5.75 -4.23
N VAL A 216 5.79 4.82 -3.45
CA VAL A 216 6.34 4.43 -2.15
C VAL A 216 6.60 2.94 -2.14
N GLU A 217 7.82 2.55 -1.83
CA GLU A 217 8.22 1.17 -1.60
C GLU A 217 8.76 1.00 -0.19
N GLY A 218 8.84 -0.24 0.30
CA GLY A 218 9.42 -0.48 1.60
C GLY A 218 9.25 -1.91 2.12
N VAL A 219 9.40 -2.05 3.43
CA VAL A 219 9.23 -3.32 4.16
C VAL A 219 8.07 -3.25 5.15
N VAL A 220 7.46 -4.40 5.39
CA VAL A 220 6.49 -4.64 6.47
C VAL A 220 7.28 -5.15 7.67
N ALA A 221 7.62 -4.25 8.60
CA ALA A 221 8.60 -4.47 9.65
C ALA A 221 8.31 -5.66 10.58
N ASN A 222 7.04 -6.00 10.75
CA ASN A 222 6.60 -7.11 11.58
C ASN A 222 6.38 -8.43 10.81
N VAL A 223 6.76 -8.49 9.53
CA VAL A 223 6.79 -9.70 8.70
C VAL A 223 8.26 -10.04 8.39
N PRO A 224 8.72 -11.26 8.69
CA PRO A 224 10.09 -11.64 8.39
C PRO A 224 10.32 -11.82 6.88
N GLU A 225 11.54 -11.57 6.42
CA GLU A 225 11.96 -11.82 5.04
C GLU A 225 11.63 -13.27 4.61
N PRO A 226 11.00 -13.49 3.44
CA PRO A 226 10.65 -14.81 2.99
C PRO A 226 11.88 -15.70 2.83
N ARG A 227 11.79 -16.93 3.33
CA ARG A 227 12.83 -17.94 3.07
C ARG A 227 12.91 -18.17 1.57
N ALA A 228 14.13 -18.19 1.01
CA ALA A 228 14.41 -18.32 -0.43
C ALA A 228 13.64 -19.45 -1.17
N GLY A 229 13.23 -20.51 -0.46
CA GLY A 229 12.44 -21.61 -1.03
C GLY A 229 10.99 -21.24 -1.40
N ILE A 230 10.40 -20.24 -0.74
CA ILE A 230 9.04 -19.76 -1.00
C ILE A 230 9.04 -18.78 -2.19
N ALA A 231 10.04 -17.90 -2.26
CA ALA A 231 10.18 -16.89 -3.33
C ALA A 231 10.20 -17.48 -4.75
N ILE A 232 10.80 -18.67 -4.95
CA ILE A 232 10.93 -19.32 -6.26
C ILE A 232 9.59 -19.86 -6.80
N ALA A 233 8.70 -20.34 -5.91
CA ALA A 233 7.37 -20.83 -6.33
C ALA A 233 6.44 -19.68 -6.79
N LEU A 234 6.73 -18.45 -6.34
CA LEU A 234 5.86 -17.29 -6.46
C LEU A 234 6.13 -16.42 -7.69
N LEU A 235 7.40 -16.29 -8.11
CA LEU A 235 7.75 -15.65 -9.38
C LEU A 235 7.10 -16.34 -10.59
N ALA A 236 6.83 -17.64 -10.49
CA ALA A 236 6.11 -18.39 -11.52
C ALA A 236 4.61 -18.05 -11.59
N GLY A 237 4.01 -17.59 -10.49
CA GLY A 237 2.59 -17.22 -10.40
C GLY A 237 2.31 -15.78 -10.86
N ALA A 238 3.13 -14.81 -10.43
CA ALA A 238 2.95 -13.39 -10.77
C ALA A 238 3.14 -13.08 -12.28
N ALA A 239 3.98 -13.87 -12.97
CA ALA A 239 4.14 -13.75 -14.43
C ALA A 239 2.87 -14.10 -15.23
N LEU A 240 1.90 -14.81 -14.62
CA LEU A 240 0.66 -15.25 -15.27
C LEU A 240 -0.51 -14.28 -15.08
N THR A 241 -0.49 -13.42 -14.04
CA THR A 241 -1.59 -12.49 -13.72
C THR A 241 -1.44 -11.09 -14.32
N LYS A 242 -0.29 -10.73 -14.89
CA LYS A 242 -0.08 -9.45 -15.61
C LYS A 242 -0.75 -9.43 -17.00
N ARG A 243 -2.04 -9.79 -17.09
CA ARG A 243 -2.88 -9.47 -18.27
C ARG A 243 -3.41 -8.06 -18.10
N ARG A 244 -2.71 -7.10 -18.73
CA ARG A 244 -3.14 -5.71 -18.88
C ARG A 244 -4.62 -5.63 -19.31
N PRO A 245 -5.46 -4.78 -18.69
CA PRO A 245 -6.68 -4.35 -19.34
C PRO A 245 -6.28 -3.61 -20.63
N ARG A 246 -6.78 -4.10 -21.77
CA ARG A 246 -6.71 -3.31 -23.01
C ARG A 246 -7.70 -2.16 -22.84
N LEU A 247 -7.20 -0.95 -22.71
CA LEU A 247 -7.99 0.25 -22.94
C LEU A 247 -8.49 0.19 -24.40
N ALA A 248 -9.79 0.36 -24.57
CA ALA A 248 -10.49 0.44 -25.85
C ALA A 248 -10.52 1.88 -26.36
#